data_AF-A0A528LUR6-F1
#
_entry.id   AF-A0A528LUR6-F1
#
_cell.length_a   1.000
_cell.length_b   1.000
_cell.length_c   1.000
_cell.angle_alpha   90.00
_cell.angle_beta   90.00
_cell.angle_gamma   90.00
#
_symmetry.space_group_name_H-M   'P 1'
#
loop_
_entity.id
_entity.type
_entity.pdbx_description
1 polymer ?
#
loop_
_entity_poly.entity_id
_entity_poly.type
_entity_poly.pdbx_seq_one_letter_code
_entity_poly.pdbx_strand_id
1 'polypeptide(L)' 'MTMSVADYARECAAQGLRGDYSVCRADFTVEQSYNYTADEQAVWRTLCDRQTKLTQKLA' A
#
# COMPACT_ATOMS: atom_id res chain seq x y z
N MET A 1 -19.88 -10.68 -11.49
CA MET A 1 -19.47 -9.42 -12.16
C MET A 1 -17.96 -9.46 -12.25
N THR A 2 -17.38 -9.53 -13.44
CA THR A 2 -15.92 -9.60 -13.62
C THR A 2 -15.42 -8.17 -13.75
N MET A 3 -14.90 -7.59 -12.67
CA MET A 3 -14.36 -6.23 -12.68
C MET A 3 -12.95 -6.27 -13.26
N SER A 4 -12.68 -5.43 -14.26
CA SER A 4 -11.33 -5.29 -14.80
C SER A 4 -10.44 -4.48 -13.85
N VAL A 5 -9.13 -4.70 -13.89
CA VAL A 5 -8.15 -3.90 -13.13
C VAL A 5 -8.27 -2.41 -13.48
N ALA A 6 -8.54 -2.08 -14.74
CA ALA A 6 -8.70 -0.71 -15.19
C ALA A 6 -9.95 -0.04 -14.57
N ASP A 7 -11.05 -0.78 -14.42
CA ASP A 7 -12.25 -0.28 -13.75
C ASP A 7 -12.02 -0.13 -12.24
N TYR A 8 -11.35 -1.10 -11.63
CA TYR A 8 -10.99 -1.04 -10.22
C TYR A 8 -10.04 0.12 -9.89
N ALA A 9 -8.99 0.31 -10.70
CA ALA A 9 -8.05 1.41 -10.56
C ALA A 9 -8.75 2.77 -10.60
N ARG A 10 -9.71 2.92 -11.53
CA ARG A 10 -10.53 4.14 -11.67
C ARG A 10 -11.39 4.38 -10.43
N GLU A 11 -12.01 3.33 -9.90
CA GLU A 11 -12.83 3.41 -8.69
C GLU A 11 -11.98 3.76 -7.46
N CYS A 12 -10.82 3.13 -7.28
CA CYS A 12 -9.90 3.44 -6.20
C CYS A 12 -9.42 4.90 -6.24
N ALA A 13 -9.05 5.37 -7.44
CA ALA A 13 -8.66 6.77 -7.63
C ALA A 13 -9.81 7.74 -7.30
N ALA A 14 -11.05 7.41 -7.68
CA ALA A 14 -12.23 8.20 -7.35
C ALA A 14 -12.52 8.25 -5.83
N GLN A 15 -12.15 7.21 -5.10
CA GLN A 15 -12.24 7.16 -3.63
C GLN A 15 -11.03 7.81 -2.92
N GLY A 16 -10.07 8.37 -3.67
CA GLY A 16 -8.86 8.98 -3.11
C GLY A 16 -7.87 7.98 -2.51
N LEU A 17 -8.02 6.68 -2.84
CA LEU A 17 -7.09 5.66 -2.42
C LEU A 17 -5.74 5.87 -3.13
N ARG A 18 -4.66 5.79 -2.35
CA ARG A 18 -3.30 5.96 -2.84
C ARG A 18 -2.79 4.66 -3.46
N GLY A 19 -2.20 4.75 -4.66
CA GLY A 19 -1.59 3.63 -5.37
C GLY A 19 -1.70 3.80 -6.89
N ASP A 20 -0.63 3.48 -7.62
CA ASP A 20 -0.68 3.37 -9.08
C ASP A 20 -1.13 1.95 -9.46
N TYR A 21 -2.44 1.81 -9.72
CA TYR A 21 -3.03 0.54 -10.11
C TYR A 21 -2.97 0.31 -11.63
N SER A 22 -2.42 1.25 -12.41
CA SER A 22 -2.28 1.09 -13.86
C SER A 22 -1.26 0.01 -14.24
N VAL A 23 -0.28 -0.25 -13.37
CA VAL A 23 0.76 -1.28 -13.52
C VAL A 23 0.34 -2.66 -12.99
N CYS A 24 -0.90 -2.78 -12.51
CA CYS A 24 -1.40 -3.98 -11.88
C CYS A 24 -1.77 -5.03 -12.95
N ARG A 25 -1.35 -6.29 -12.73
CA ARG A 25 -1.69 -7.43 -13.60
C ARG A 25 -3.17 -7.80 -13.45
N ALA A 26 -3.71 -8.55 -14.41
CA ALA A 26 -5.10 -8.99 -14.40
C ALA A 26 -5.52 -9.78 -13.14
N ASP A 27 -4.56 -10.35 -12.40
CA ASP A 27 -4.75 -11.07 -11.13
C ASP A 27 -4.60 -10.17 -9.88
N PHE A 28 -4.59 -8.86 -10.06
CA PHE A 28 -4.40 -7.84 -9.02
C PHE A 28 -3.02 -7.85 -8.35
N THR A 29 -2.03 -8.53 -8.92
CA THR A 29 -0.64 -8.45 -8.46
C THR A 29 0.10 -7.27 -9.10
N VAL A 30 1.02 -6.68 -8.34
CA VAL A 30 1.93 -5.63 -8.80
C VAL A 30 3.36 -5.97 -8.37
N GLU A 31 4.34 -5.64 -9.20
CA GLU A 31 5.75 -5.76 -8.81
C GLU A 31 6.07 -4.73 -7.72
N GLN A 32 6.70 -5.17 -6.63
CA GLN A 32 7.14 -4.27 -5.58
C GLN A 32 8.44 -3.59 -5.99
N SER A 33 8.39 -2.29 -6.25
CA SER A 33 9.58 -1.44 -6.32
C SER A 33 10.06 -1.09 -4.90
N TYR A 34 11.37 -1.14 -4.68
CA TYR A 34 12.00 -0.79 -3.40
C TYR A 34 12.54 0.65 -3.36
N ASN A 35 12.20 1.48 -4.34
CA ASN A 35 12.66 2.87 -4.44
C ASN A 35 11.88 3.82 -3.51
N TYR A 36 11.85 3.52 -2.21
CA TYR A 36 11.24 4.38 -1.20
C TYR A 36 12.21 5.48 -0.79
N THR A 37 11.70 6.70 -0.65
CA THR A 37 12.44 7.85 -0.16
C THR A 37 12.83 7.70 1.31
N ALA A 38 13.81 8.49 1.76
CA ALA A 38 14.22 8.50 3.16
C ALA A 38 13.06 8.86 4.12
N ASP A 39 12.17 9.75 3.69
CA ASP A 39 11.01 10.19 4.48
C ASP A 39 9.94 9.09 4.59
N GLU A 40 9.63 8.40 3.50
CA GLU A 40 8.73 7.24 3.52
C GLU A 40 9.27 6.13 4.43
N GLN A 41 10.57 5.87 4.34
CA GLN A 41 11.26 4.92 5.21
C GLN A 41 11.29 5.38 6.68
N ALA A 42 11.33 6.68 6.95
CA ALA A 42 11.25 7.21 8.31
C ALA A 42 9.85 6.97 8.91
N VAL A 43 8.78 7.26 8.15
CA VAL A 43 7.41 6.97 8.55
C VAL A 43 7.23 5.49 8.88
N TRP A 44 7.70 4.60 7.99
CA TRP A 44 7.65 3.16 8.21
C TRP A 44 8.31 2.75 9.53
N ARG A 45 9.56 3.19 9.76
CA ARG A 45 10.31 2.88 10.99
C ARG A 45 9.60 3.36 12.25
N THR A 46 9.04 4.57 12.23
CA THR A 46 8.28 5.11 13.37
C THR A 46 7.05 4.27 13.69
N LEU A 47 6.31 3.83 12.66
CA LEU A 47 5.13 2.98 12.85
C LEU A 47 5.51 1.60 13.42
N CYS A 48 6.55 0.98 12.87
CA CYS A 48 7.05 -0.31 13.35
C CYS A 48 7.49 -0.24 14.82
N ASP A 49 8.29 0.77 15.19
CA ASP A 49 8.75 0.94 16.57
C ASP A 49 7.57 1.14 17.53
N ARG A 50 6.62 2.01 17.19
CA ARG A 50 5.42 2.25 17.99
C ARG A 50 4.62 0.97 18.23
N GLN A 51 4.34 0.21 17.17
CA GLN A 51 3.55 -1.02 17.29
C GLN A 51 4.30 -2.13 18.01
N THR A 52 5.61 -2.22 17.84
CA THR A 52 6.45 -3.19 18.57
C THR A 52 6.35 -2.95 20.07
N LYS A 53 6.55 -1.70 20.52
CA LYS A 53 6.45 -1.33 21.93
C LYS A 53 5.06 -1.56 22.52
N LEU A 54 4.02 -1.21 21.76
CA LEU A 54 2.64 -1.41 22.20
C LEU A 54 2.31 -2.90 22.35
N THR A 55 2.72 -3.71 21.38
CA THR A 55 2.49 -5.16 21.40
C THR A 55 3.21 -5.81 22.57
N GLN A 56 4.48 -5.47 22.81
CA GLN A 56 5.24 -5.98 23.96
C GLN A 56 4.60 -5.67 25.31
N LYS A 57 3.84 -4.57 25.41
CA LYS A 57 3.15 -4.18 26.64
C LYS A 57 1.82 -4.93 26.83
N LEU A 58 1.18 -5.35 25.75
CA LEU A 58 -0.21 -5.83 25.74
C LEU A 58 -0.37 -7.31 25.38
N ALA A 59 0.66 -7.95 24.82
CA ALA A 59 0.71 -9.37 24.50
C ALA A 59 1.32 -10.17 25.66
#